data_AF-A0A5E4IPR1-F1
#
_entry.id   AF-A0A5E4IPR1-F1
#
_cell.length_a   1.000
_cell.length_b   1.000
_cell.length_c   1.000
_cell.angle_alpha   90.00
_cell.angle_beta   90.00
_cell.angle_gamma   90.00
#
_symmetry.space_group_name_H-M   'P 1'
#
loop_
_entity.id
_entity.type
_entity.pdbx_description
1 polymer ?
#
loop_
_entity_poly.entity_id
_entity_poly.type
_entity_poly.pdbx_seq_one_letter_code
_entity_poly.pdbx_strand_id
1 'polypeptide(L)'
;MAIEDEIIHWWKDEKGENHRNALRVETDDPTEQNGFPRDGQVTVRLMNTVGNQAIKLNPDEALRVSTILLSAAKELINKKRVIWRRRDEE
;
A
#
# COMPACT_ATOMS: atom_id res chain seq x y z
N MET A 1 -9.84 -11.68 -10.71
CA MET A 1 -9.10 -10.47 -10.32
C MET A 1 -10.01 -9.25 -10.34
N ALA A 2 -10.52 -8.86 -9.17
CA ALA A 2 -11.20 -7.59 -8.95
C ALA A 2 -10.18 -6.52 -8.51
N ILE A 3 -10.43 -5.25 -8.85
CA ILE A 3 -9.62 -4.12 -8.36
C ILE A 3 -10.38 -3.54 -7.18
N GLU A 4 -9.76 -3.54 -6.00
CA GLU A 4 -10.37 -3.00 -4.78
C GLU A 4 -10.16 -1.49 -4.68
N ASP A 5 -8.92 -1.04 -4.92
CA ASP A 5 -8.57 0.38 -4.85
C ASP A 5 -7.28 0.70 -5.63
N GLU A 6 -7.09 1.98 -5.95
CA GLU A 6 -5.88 2.53 -6.57
C GLU A 6 -5.54 3.90 -5.97
N ILE A 7 -4.35 3.98 -5.37
CA ILE A 7 -3.81 5.20 -4.78
C ILE A 7 -2.76 5.79 -5.72
N ILE A 8 -3.04 6.99 -6.23
CA ILE A 8 -2.08 7.76 -7.03
C ILE A 8 -1.24 8.66 -6.14
N HIS A 9 0.08 8.55 -6.27
CA HIS A 9 1.02 9.38 -5.55
C HIS A 9 1.92 10.16 -6.51
N TRP A 10 1.89 11.49 -6.35
CA TRP A 10 2.77 12.42 -7.05
C TRP A 10 3.82 12.95 -6.10
N TRP A 11 5.07 12.96 -6.54
CA TRP A 11 6.19 13.46 -5.76
C TRP A 11 7.27 14.05 -6.66
N LYS A 12 8.17 14.84 -6.07
CA LYS A 12 9.35 15.39 -6.74
C LYS A 12 10.61 14.80 -6.14
N ASP A 13 11.56 14.44 -6.98
CA ASP A 13 12.87 14.00 -6.52
C ASP A 13 13.77 15.17 -6.12
N GLU A 14 15.00 14.86 -5.69
CA GLU A 14 16.00 15.85 -5.27
C GLU A 14 16.44 16.79 -6.41
N LYS A 15 16.22 16.40 -7.67
CA LYS A 15 16.49 17.22 -8.86
C LYS A 15 15.28 18.07 -9.28
N GLY A 16 14.14 17.89 -8.61
CA GLY A 16 12.89 18.59 -8.89
C GLY A 16 12.05 17.96 -10.01
N GLU A 17 12.42 16.77 -10.50
CA GLU A 17 11.66 16.07 -11.53
C GLU A 17 10.37 15.50 -10.92
N ASN A 18 9.26 15.61 -11.66
CA ASN A 18 7.96 15.11 -11.21
C ASN A 18 7.82 13.62 -11.53
N HIS A 19 7.45 12.85 -10.51
CA HIS A 19 7.23 11.42 -10.61
C HIS A 19 5.79 11.07 -10.25
N ARG A 20 5.26 10.03 -10.91
CA ARG A 20 3.93 9.47 -10.65
C ARG A 20 4.04 7.99 -10.37
N ASN A 21 3.53 7.59 -9.21
CA ASN A 21 3.36 6.19 -8.84
C ASN A 21 1.88 5.89 -8.64
N ALA A 22 1.47 4.67 -8.94
CA ALA A 22 0.16 4.13 -8.63
C ALA A 22 0.33 2.85 -7.81
N LEU A 23 -0.21 2.84 -6.60
CA LEU A 23 -0.32 1.64 -5.77
C LEU A 23 -1.73 1.09 -5.94
N ARG A 24 -1.87 -0.12 -6.48
CA ARG A 24 -3.15 -0.78 -6.72
C ARG A 24 -3.27 -2.03 -5.87
N VAL A 25 -4.46 -2.24 -5.30
CA VAL A 25 -4.81 -3.46 -4.58
C VAL A 25 -5.83 -4.24 -5.40
N GLU A 26 -5.52 -5.50 -5.66
CA GLU A 26 -6.33 -6.42 -6.46
C GLU A 26 -6.63 -7.67 -5.63
N THR A 27 -7.76 -8.30 -5.84
CA THR A 27 -8.18 -9.54 -5.16
C THR A 27 -8.53 -10.63 -6.16
N ASP A 28 -8.19 -11.86 -5.81
CA ASP A 28 -8.63 -13.06 -6.50
C ASP A 28 -9.41 -13.93 -5.51
N ASP A 29 -10.59 -14.38 -5.94
CA ASP A 29 -11.45 -15.23 -5.14
C ASP A 29 -10.78 -16.59 -4.85
N PRO A 30 -11.11 -17.22 -3.71
CA PRO A 30 -10.76 -18.61 -3.47
C PRO A 30 -11.29 -19.51 -4.59
N THR A 31 -10.53 -20.53 -4.96
CA THR A 31 -10.89 -21.44 -6.04
C THR A 31 -10.82 -22.90 -5.59
N GLU A 32 -11.53 -23.78 -6.28
CA GLU A 32 -11.38 -25.21 -6.10
C GLU A 32 -10.49 -25.78 -7.22
N GLN A 33 -9.41 -26.47 -6.86
CA GLN A 33 -8.55 -27.18 -7.81
C GLN A 33 -8.43 -28.65 -7.41
N ASN A 34 -8.87 -29.54 -8.30
CA ASN A 34 -8.84 -30.99 -8.11
C ASN A 34 -9.55 -31.45 -6.83
N GLY A 35 -10.66 -30.80 -6.45
CA GLY A 35 -11.41 -31.15 -5.23
C GLY A 35 -10.85 -30.52 -3.94
N PHE A 36 -9.79 -29.72 -4.03
CA PHE A 36 -9.18 -29.06 -2.87
C PHE A 36 -9.40 -27.55 -2.92
N PRO A 37 -9.80 -26.91 -1.80
CA PRO A 37 -9.89 -25.46 -1.73
C PRO A 37 -8.50 -24.83 -1.79
N ARG A 38 -8.38 -23.76 -2.56
CA ARG A 38 -7.23 -22.86 -2.62
C ARG A 38 -7.64 -21.50 -2.13
N ASP A 39 -6.81 -20.93 -1.26
CA ASP A 39 -7.03 -19.59 -0.73
C ASP A 39 -7.09 -18.55 -1.86
N GLY A 40 -7.89 -17.53 -1.65
CA GLY A 40 -7.83 -16.32 -2.46
C GLY A 40 -6.49 -15.60 -2.27
N GLN A 41 -6.19 -14.66 -3.16
CA GLN A 41 -4.95 -13.89 -3.10
C GLN A 41 -5.24 -12.40 -3.09
N VAL A 42 -4.40 -11.65 -2.38
CA VAL A 42 -4.35 -10.20 -2.45
C VAL A 42 -3.09 -9.81 -3.21
N THR A 43 -3.23 -9.09 -4.30
CA THR A 43 -2.09 -8.57 -5.08
C THR A 43 -1.94 -7.08 -4.83
N VAL A 44 -0.76 -6.67 -4.37
CA VAL A 44 -0.37 -5.26 -4.24
C VAL A 44 0.58 -4.93 -5.38
N ARG A 45 0.18 -3.99 -6.24
CA ARG A 45 0.92 -3.60 -7.44
C ARG A 45 1.42 -2.16 -7.31
N LEU A 46 2.71 -1.97 -7.53
CA LEU A 46 3.34 -0.65 -7.66
C LEU A 46 3.68 -0.41 -9.12
N MET A 47 3.01 0.57 -9.72
CA MET A 47 3.23 1.01 -11.09
C MET A 47 3.88 2.38 -11.07
N ASN A 48 5.01 2.54 -11.76
CA ASN A 48 5.63 3.84 -11.99
C ASN A 48 5.95 4.01 -13.49
N THR A 49 6.56 5.14 -13.84
CA THR A 49 6.95 5.45 -15.22
C THR A 49 8.02 4.52 -15.79
N VAL A 50 8.79 3.85 -14.93
CA VAL A 50 9.99 3.08 -15.30
C VAL A 50 9.77 1.56 -15.22
N GLY A 51 8.67 1.11 -14.60
CA GLY A 51 8.38 -0.30 -14.38
C GLY A 51 7.10 -0.58 -13.59
N ASN A 52 6.75 -1.87 -13.55
CA ASN A 52 5.61 -2.39 -12.83
C ASN A 52 6.08 -3.56 -11.95
N GLN A 53 5.88 -3.47 -10.66
CA GLN A 53 6.19 -4.52 -9.70
C GLN A 53 4.92 -4.96 -8.97
N ALA A 54 4.78 -6.25 -8.71
CA ALA A 54 3.64 -6.80 -7.99
C ALA A 54 4.10 -7.77 -6.92
N ILE A 55 3.45 -7.70 -5.76
CA ILE A 55 3.63 -8.62 -4.64
C ILE A 55 2.29 -9.34 -4.44
N LYS A 56 2.33 -10.67 -4.45
CA LYS A 56 1.17 -11.50 -4.11
C LYS A 56 1.27 -11.94 -2.67
N LEU A 57 0.18 -11.75 -1.94
CA LEU A 57 0.07 -12.06 -0.53
C LEU A 57 -1.09 -13.04 -0.34
N ASN A 58 -0.92 -14.00 0.56
CA ASN A 58 -2.05 -14.74 1.10
C ASN A 58 -2.85 -13.83 2.07
N PRO A 59 -4.07 -14.23 2.47
CA PRO A 59 -4.90 -13.39 3.34
C PRO A 59 -4.28 -13.03 4.70
N ASP A 60 -3.53 -13.95 5.34
CA ASP A 60 -2.86 -13.70 6.62
C ASP A 60 -1.71 -12.69 6.45
N GLU A 61 -0.90 -12.83 5.40
CA GLU A 61 0.17 -11.89 5.06
C GLU A 61 -0.38 -10.49 4.78
N ALA A 62 -1.46 -10.38 4.00
CA ALA A 62 -2.12 -9.12 3.70
C ALA A 62 -2.65 -8.44 4.98
N LEU A 63 -3.24 -9.21 5.90
CA LEU A 63 -3.70 -8.70 7.18
C LEU A 63 -2.54 -8.19 8.06
N ARG A 64 -1.43 -8.92 8.11
CA ARG A 64 -0.24 -8.50 8.87
C ARG A 64 0.36 -7.21 8.31
N VAL A 65 0.55 -7.13 7.00
CA VAL A 65 1.10 -5.93 6.34
C VAL A 65 0.22 -4.72 6.57
N SER A 66 -1.10 -4.85 6.41
CA SER A 66 -2.03 -3.73 6.64
C SER A 66 -1.99 -3.21 8.08
N THR A 67 -1.87 -4.10 9.07
CA THR A 67 -1.75 -3.74 10.49
C THR A 67 -0.45 -2.98 10.78
N ILE A 68 0.67 -3.42 10.19
CA ILE A 68 1.97 -2.75 10.32
C ILE A 68 1.90 -1.35 9.70
N LEU A 69 1.36 -1.23 8.48
CA LEU A 69 1.23 0.05 7.78
C LEU A 69 0.35 1.03 8.56
N LEU A 70 -0.79 0.57 9.07
CA LEU A 70 -1.69 1.38 9.90
C LEU A 70 -0.97 1.93 11.14
N SER A 71 -0.21 1.08 11.81
CA SER A 71 0.51 1.45 13.04
C SER A 71 1.57 2.50 12.77
N ALA A 72 2.41 2.28 11.75
CA ALA A 72 3.44 3.22 11.33
C ALA A 72 2.86 4.58 10.90
N ALA A 73 1.77 4.58 10.12
CA ALA A 73 1.12 5.80 9.66
C ALA A 73 0.56 6.62 10.83
N LYS A 74 -0.12 5.98 11.79
CA LYS A 74 -0.63 6.66 13.00
C LYS A 74 0.49 7.31 13.80
N GLU A 75 1.61 6.63 13.97
CA GLU A 75 2.76 7.16 14.69
C GLU A 75 3.31 8.42 14.01
N LEU A 76 3.52 8.39 12.69
CA LEU A 76 4.05 9.53 11.93
C LEU A 76 3.10 10.73 11.97
N ILE A 77 1.78 10.51 11.86
CA ILE A 77 0.79 11.59 11.99
C ILE A 77 0.87 12.24 13.38
N ASN A 78 0.99 11.43 14.42
CA ASN A 78 1.11 11.94 15.79
C ASN A 78 2.41 12.72 15.99
N LYS A 79 3.56 12.22 15.49
CA LYS A 79 4.83 12.95 15.51
C LYS A 79 4.72 14.32 14.82
N LYS A 80 4.08 14.38 13.65
CA LYS A 80 3.79 15.64 12.94
C LYS A 80 2.96 16.60 13.80
N ARG A 81 1.91 16.12 14.46
CA ARG A 81 1.07 16.96 15.36
C ARG A 81 1.85 17.50 16.56
N VAL A 82 2.79 16.72 17.10
CA VAL A 82 3.68 17.18 18.19
C VAL A 82 4.58 18.31 17.69
N ILE A 83 5.17 18.17 16.50
CA ILE A 83 6.01 19.22 15.89
C ILE A 83 5.24 20.52 15.70
N TRP A 84 4.00 20.45 15.19
CA TRP A 84 3.14 21.64 15.04
C TRP A 84 2.86 22.32 16.37
N ARG A 85 2.45 21.56 17.38
CA ARG A 85 2.17 22.12 18.71
C ARG A 85 3.37 22.82 19.31
N ARG A 86 4.56 22.21 19.23
CA ARG A 86 5.80 22.83 19.70
C ARG A 86 6.11 24.13 18.97
N ARG A 87 5.89 24.19 17.65
CA ARG A 87 6.10 25.40 16.85
C ARG A 87 5.14 26.53 17.26
N ASP A 88 3.90 26.21 17.61
CA ASP A 88 2.89 27.20 17.99
C ASP A 88 3.11 27.75 19.41
N GLU A 89 3.91 27.06 20.24
CA GLU A 89 4.29 27.44 21.60
C GLU A 89 5.59 28.29 21.68
N GLU A 90 6.37 28.35 20.58
CA GLU A 90 7.60 29.16 20.42
C GLU A 90 7.31 30.50 19.72
#